data_AF-A0AAV4EAA9-F1
#
_entry.id   AF-A0AAV4EAA9-F1
#
_cell.length_a   1.000
_cell.length_b   1.000
_cell.length_c   1.000
_cell.angle_alpha   90.00
_cell.angle_beta   90.00
_cell.angle_gamma   90.00
#
_symmetry.space_group_name_H-M   'P 1'
#
loop_
_entity.id
_entity.type
_entity.pdbx_description
1 polymer ?
#
loop_
_entity_poly.entity_id
_entity_poly.type
_entity_poly.pdbx_seq_one_letter_code
_entity_poly.pdbx_strand_id
1 'polypeptide(L)'
;MWIQMWPESLYNIRHRVWRPLVLQFAMAKFGHYVYVEPGRFVFKQGIRDYIQASRKHGVVFGGKQLKHSSFVVTNPHMYTFLRTNERKLQVTPHFDFSLAVIHNTRRVKHEFMRFLVSCALEEYCISPPGSKPTCDLNMGNNKKYARCHRYDESAINLIINGWHDYQPRQYLIRDTITRHFDGKDMTAMLKVCNTTAPRKDEV
;
A
#
# COMPACT_ATOMS: atom_id res chain seq x y z
N MET A 1 28.05 -6.85 7.02
CA MET A 1 27.73 -7.62 5.81
C MET A 1 26.75 -8.72 6.19
N TRP A 2 25.43 -8.47 6.11
CA TRP A 2 24.37 -9.41 6.55
C TRP A 2 23.27 -9.61 5.49
N ILE A 3 23.36 -8.93 4.33
CA ILE A 3 22.27 -8.87 3.33
C ILE A 3 22.14 -10.17 2.51
N GLN A 4 23.23 -10.93 2.35
CA GLN A 4 23.27 -12.18 1.59
C GLN A 4 22.61 -13.37 2.30
N MET A 5 22.25 -13.24 3.59
CA MET A 5 21.47 -14.28 4.30
C MET A 5 19.97 -14.20 4.02
N TRP A 6 19.52 -13.12 3.40
CA TRP A 6 18.11 -12.94 3.04
C TRP A 6 17.91 -13.34 1.58
N PRO A 7 16.77 -13.97 1.24
CA PRO A 7 16.39 -14.24 -0.16
C PRO A 7 16.58 -13.02 -1.05
N GLU A 8 16.97 -13.25 -2.30
CA GLU A 8 17.23 -12.18 -3.28
C GLU A 8 16.10 -11.17 -3.42
N SER A 9 14.88 -11.69 -3.32
CA SER A 9 13.64 -10.92 -3.34
C SER A 9 13.60 -9.81 -2.29
N LEU A 10 14.30 -9.94 -1.15
CA LEU A 10 14.30 -8.96 -0.06
C LEU A 10 15.31 -7.82 -0.23
N TYR A 11 16.45 -8.05 -0.90
CA TYR A 11 17.41 -6.97 -1.18
C TYR A 11 17.16 -6.28 -2.53
N ASN A 12 16.37 -6.88 -3.44
CA ASN A 12 15.90 -6.18 -4.63
C ASN A 12 14.80 -5.17 -4.28
N ILE A 13 15.23 -3.92 -4.03
CA ILE A 13 14.35 -2.82 -3.64
C ILE A 13 13.22 -2.53 -4.65
N ARG A 14 13.39 -2.92 -5.93
CA ARG A 14 12.39 -2.67 -6.98
C ARG A 14 11.13 -3.51 -6.79
N HIS A 15 11.28 -4.72 -6.23
CA HIS A 15 10.17 -5.64 -6.00
C HIS A 15 9.41 -5.33 -4.70
N ARG A 16 9.97 -4.45 -3.85
CA ARG A 16 9.35 -3.93 -2.62
C ARG A 16 8.85 -4.99 -1.64
N VAL A 17 9.41 -6.20 -1.69
CA VAL A 17 9.12 -7.30 -0.75
C VAL A 17 9.37 -6.89 0.71
N TRP A 18 10.29 -5.92 0.92
CA TRP A 18 10.60 -5.33 2.21
C TRP A 18 9.45 -4.50 2.83
N ARG A 19 8.55 -3.91 2.03
CA ARG A 19 7.52 -2.96 2.51
C ARG A 19 6.55 -3.63 3.51
N PRO A 20 5.99 -4.83 3.24
CA PRO A 20 5.27 -5.64 4.23
C PRO A 20 5.96 -5.79 5.59
N LEU A 21 7.27 -6.05 5.59
CA LEU A 21 8.04 -6.26 6.82
C LEU A 21 8.17 -4.96 7.61
N VAL A 22 8.43 -3.83 6.94
CA VAL A 22 8.46 -2.50 7.58
C VAL A 22 7.11 -2.17 8.21
N LEU A 23 6.01 -2.44 7.51
CA LEU A 23 4.65 -2.25 8.05
C LEU A 23 4.41 -3.13 9.28
N GLN A 24 4.90 -4.38 9.26
CA GLN A 24 4.80 -5.30 10.40
C GLN A 24 5.62 -4.83 11.61
N PHE A 25 6.84 -4.33 11.40
CA PHE A 25 7.65 -3.78 12.49
C PHE A 25 7.00 -2.54 13.12
N ALA A 26 6.40 -1.66 12.31
CA ALA A 26 5.63 -0.53 12.83
C ALA A 26 4.42 -1.02 13.65
N MET A 27 3.71 -2.03 13.17
CA MET A 27 2.58 -2.64 13.87
C MET A 27 2.97 -3.30 15.20
N ALA A 28 4.20 -3.78 15.35
CA ALA A 28 4.67 -4.34 16.62
C ALA A 28 4.81 -3.27 17.72
N LYS A 29 4.98 -2.00 17.35
CA LYS A 29 5.26 -0.89 18.29
C LYS A 29 4.11 0.09 18.45
N PHE A 30 3.35 0.35 17.39
CA PHE A 30 2.41 1.46 17.35
C PHE A 30 0.95 0.99 17.21
N GLY A 31 0.05 1.62 17.98
CA GLY A 31 -1.39 1.41 17.89
C GLY A 31 -2.01 2.01 16.62
N HIS A 32 -1.38 3.04 16.06
CA HIS A 32 -1.79 3.69 14.82
C HIS A 32 -0.55 4.28 14.16
N TYR A 33 -0.36 4.06 12.87
CA TYR A 33 0.81 4.57 12.15
C TYR A 33 0.50 4.96 10.72
N VAL A 34 1.32 5.85 10.18
CA VAL A 34 1.25 6.34 8.80
C VAL A 34 2.53 5.93 8.10
N TYR A 35 2.38 5.22 6.99
CA TYR A 35 3.43 4.98 6.03
C TYR A 35 3.28 5.94 4.86
N VAL A 36 4.38 6.54 4.42
CA VAL A 36 4.43 7.42 3.25
C VAL A 36 5.43 6.80 2.27
N GLU A 37 5.03 6.70 1.00
CA GLU A 37 5.87 6.14 -0.05
C GLU A 37 7.21 6.90 -0.14
N PRO A 38 8.34 6.18 -0.34
CA PRO A 38 9.62 6.83 -0.60
C PRO A 38 9.54 7.84 -1.75
N GLY A 39 10.10 9.03 -1.53
CA GLY A 39 10.04 10.13 -2.50
C GLY A 39 8.72 10.91 -2.50
N ARG A 40 7.78 10.61 -1.60
CA ARG A 40 6.61 11.44 -1.29
C ARG A 40 6.80 12.18 0.02
N PHE A 41 6.16 13.33 0.13
CA PHE A 41 6.10 14.09 1.38
C PHE A 41 4.70 14.66 1.61
N VAL A 42 4.32 14.78 2.88
CA VAL A 42 3.06 15.41 3.29
C VAL A 42 3.22 16.91 3.15
N PHE A 43 2.39 17.54 2.32
CA PHE A 43 2.49 18.97 2.00
C PHE A 43 1.26 19.79 2.38
N LYS A 44 0.18 19.11 2.75
CA LYS A 44 -1.09 19.74 3.11
C LYS A 44 -1.63 19.09 4.37
N GLN A 45 -2.25 19.90 5.22
CA GLN A 45 -3.03 19.39 6.35
C GLN A 45 -4.27 18.66 5.84
N GLY A 46 -4.58 17.51 6.43
CA GLY A 46 -5.67 16.64 5.97
C GLY A 46 -5.55 15.19 6.42
N ILE A 47 -4.50 14.83 7.17
CA ILE A 47 -4.31 13.47 7.68
C ILE A 47 -5.44 13.02 8.64
N ARG A 48 -6.20 13.96 9.23
CA ARG A 48 -7.30 13.66 10.16
C ARG A 48 -8.36 12.76 9.53
N ASP A 49 -8.72 13.00 8.27
CA ASP A 49 -9.74 12.22 7.57
C ASP A 49 -9.29 10.77 7.37
N TYR A 50 -8.01 10.56 7.05
CA TYR A 50 -7.41 9.24 6.95
C TYR A 50 -7.35 8.50 8.30
N ILE A 51 -7.03 9.21 9.38
CA ILE A 51 -7.02 8.65 10.74
C ILE A 51 -8.43 8.25 11.17
N GLN A 52 -9.45 9.07 10.89
CA GLN A 52 -10.84 8.74 11.19
C GLN A 52 -11.33 7.55 10.37
N ALA A 53 -11.04 7.53 9.07
CA ALA A 53 -11.41 6.43 8.19
C ALA A 53 -10.74 5.11 8.59
N SER A 54 -9.45 5.12 8.92
CA SER A 54 -8.72 3.93 9.37
C SER A 54 -9.19 3.42 10.73
N ARG A 55 -9.68 4.29 11.63
CA ARG A 55 -10.35 3.84 12.87
C ARG A 55 -11.58 2.97 12.57
N LYS A 56 -12.33 3.31 11.52
CA LYS A 56 -13.54 2.60 11.09
C LYS A 56 -13.24 1.35 10.25
N HIS A 57 -12.33 1.47 9.29
CA HIS A 57 -12.10 0.45 8.27
C HIS A 57 -10.87 -0.43 8.56
N GLY A 58 -9.96 0.03 9.41
CA GLY A 58 -8.72 -0.64 9.81
C GLY A 58 -7.52 -0.14 9.02
N VAL A 59 -7.55 -0.29 7.69
CA VAL A 59 -6.49 0.15 6.78
C VAL A 59 -7.08 1.11 5.75
N VAL A 60 -6.44 2.26 5.56
CA VAL A 60 -6.82 3.24 4.55
C VAL A 60 -5.61 3.68 3.76
N PHE A 61 -5.74 3.72 2.45
CA PHE A 61 -4.74 4.17 1.51
C PHE A 61 -5.11 5.55 0.96
N GLY A 62 -4.13 6.43 0.87
CA GLY A 62 -4.20 7.61 0.02
C GLY A 62 -3.62 7.26 -1.34
N GLY A 63 -4.38 7.44 -2.41
CA GLY A 63 -3.95 7.05 -3.75
C GLY A 63 -4.93 7.42 -4.84
N LYS A 64 -4.90 6.68 -5.95
CA LYS A 64 -5.90 6.80 -7.02
C LYS A 64 -6.20 5.44 -7.64
N GLN A 65 -7.42 5.29 -8.14
CA GLN A 65 -7.76 4.17 -9.01
C GLN A 65 -7.12 4.37 -10.39
N LEU A 66 -6.66 3.28 -10.97
CA LEU A 66 -6.11 3.21 -12.31
C LEU A 66 -7.19 2.78 -13.31
N LYS A 67 -6.90 2.93 -14.61
CA LYS A 67 -7.83 2.57 -15.68
C LYS A 67 -7.95 1.05 -15.91
N HIS A 68 -7.01 0.28 -15.40
CA HIS A 68 -6.97 -1.17 -15.51
C HIS A 68 -7.29 -1.83 -14.17
N SER A 69 -7.74 -3.08 -14.20
CA SER A 69 -8.04 -3.85 -13.00
C SER A 69 -6.81 -4.53 -12.41
N SER A 70 -6.89 -4.93 -11.14
CA SER A 70 -5.83 -5.70 -10.48
C SER A 70 -5.57 -7.04 -11.19
N PHE A 71 -6.59 -7.61 -11.84
CA PHE A 71 -6.46 -8.84 -12.61
C PHE A 71 -5.44 -8.72 -13.75
N VAL A 72 -5.41 -7.57 -14.43
CA VAL A 72 -4.55 -7.32 -15.60
C VAL A 72 -3.07 -7.29 -15.23
N VAL A 73 -2.75 -6.80 -14.03
CA VAL A 73 -1.38 -6.46 -13.59
C VAL A 73 -0.88 -7.31 -12.42
N THR A 74 -1.55 -8.42 -12.16
CA THR A 74 -1.15 -9.42 -11.17
C THR A 74 -0.70 -10.67 -11.88
N ASN A 75 0.53 -11.13 -11.62
CA ASN A 75 1.02 -12.38 -12.17
C ASN A 75 0.13 -13.55 -11.69
N PRO A 76 -0.38 -14.42 -12.59
CA PRO A 76 -1.28 -15.50 -12.21
C PRO A 76 -0.76 -16.43 -11.11
N HIS A 77 0.56 -16.58 -10.99
CA HIS A 77 1.17 -17.38 -9.94
C HIS A 77 0.88 -16.83 -8.52
N MET A 78 0.63 -15.52 -8.35
CA MET A 78 0.27 -14.96 -7.04
C MET A 78 -1.07 -15.50 -6.50
N TYR A 79 -1.98 -15.91 -7.39
CA TYR A 79 -3.30 -16.46 -6.99
C TYR A 79 -3.21 -17.83 -6.33
N THR A 80 -2.08 -18.54 -6.45
CA THR A 80 -1.85 -19.81 -5.72
C THR A 80 -1.61 -19.57 -4.23
N PHE A 81 -1.12 -18.38 -3.86
CA PHE A 81 -0.82 -17.99 -2.48
C PHE A 81 -1.94 -17.16 -1.85
N LEU A 82 -2.56 -16.26 -2.63
CA LEU A 82 -3.59 -15.35 -2.16
C LEU A 82 -4.94 -15.64 -2.85
N ARG A 83 -5.86 -16.26 -2.10
CA ARG A 83 -7.20 -16.56 -2.59
C ARG A 83 -7.98 -15.28 -2.86
N THR A 84 -8.63 -15.21 -4.02
CA THR A 84 -9.40 -14.05 -4.45
C THR A 84 -10.50 -14.48 -5.41
N ASN A 85 -11.51 -13.63 -5.60
CA ASN A 85 -12.49 -13.77 -6.66
C ASN A 85 -12.01 -13.03 -7.92
N GLU A 86 -11.45 -13.77 -8.87
CA GLU A 86 -10.92 -13.20 -10.12
C GLU A 86 -11.98 -12.45 -10.93
N ARG A 87 -13.24 -12.91 -10.95
CA ARG A 87 -14.32 -12.22 -11.68
C ARG A 87 -14.60 -10.84 -11.09
N LYS A 88 -14.63 -10.74 -9.76
CA LYS A 88 -14.74 -9.44 -9.08
C LYS A 88 -13.49 -8.59 -9.35
N LEU A 89 -12.29 -9.16 -9.28
CA LEU A 89 -11.06 -8.43 -9.62
C LEU A 89 -11.07 -7.87 -11.04
N GLN A 90 -11.59 -8.59 -12.03
CA GLN A 90 -11.66 -8.09 -13.41
C GLN A 90 -12.46 -6.79 -13.52
N VAL A 91 -13.44 -6.55 -12.65
CA VAL A 91 -14.26 -5.33 -12.65
C VAL A 91 -13.83 -4.32 -11.58
N THR A 92 -12.89 -4.66 -10.70
CA THR A 92 -12.37 -3.76 -9.68
C THR A 92 -11.08 -3.08 -10.17
N PRO A 93 -11.06 -1.75 -10.31
CA PRO A 93 -9.86 -1.03 -10.68
C PRO A 93 -8.72 -1.30 -9.72
N HIS A 94 -7.52 -1.51 -10.26
CA HIS A 94 -6.29 -1.46 -9.47
C HIS A 94 -6.15 -0.06 -8.87
N PHE A 95 -5.55 0.05 -7.69
CA PHE A 95 -5.15 1.35 -7.16
C PHE A 95 -3.65 1.38 -6.90
N ASP A 96 -3.04 2.52 -7.20
CA ASP A 96 -1.75 2.89 -6.63
C ASP A 96 -2.00 3.66 -5.33
N PHE A 97 -0.99 3.69 -4.45
CA PHE A 97 -1.05 4.48 -3.23
C PHE A 97 0.25 5.22 -2.97
N SER A 98 0.13 6.34 -2.26
CA SER A 98 1.23 7.22 -1.85
C SER A 98 1.42 7.23 -0.34
N LEU A 99 0.38 6.85 0.41
CA LEU A 99 0.42 6.71 1.84
C LEU A 99 -0.55 5.61 2.29
N ALA A 100 -0.26 5.01 3.43
CA ALA A 100 -1.15 4.09 4.13
C ALA A 100 -1.29 4.53 5.58
N VAL A 101 -2.52 4.57 6.09
CA VAL A 101 -2.85 4.84 7.49
C VAL A 101 -3.47 3.57 8.07
N ILE A 102 -2.83 3.04 9.11
CA ILE A 102 -3.15 1.72 9.64
C ILE A 102 -3.47 1.85 11.12
N HIS A 103 -4.68 1.44 11.49
CA HIS A 103 -5.14 1.30 12.87
C HIS A 103 -4.93 -0.15 13.33
N ASN A 104 -3.94 -0.35 14.20
CA ASN A 104 -3.50 -1.67 14.66
C ASN A 104 -4.54 -2.32 15.59
N THR A 105 -5.48 -3.04 14.98
CA THR A 105 -6.48 -3.84 15.69
C THR A 105 -6.29 -5.32 15.39
N ARG A 106 -6.90 -6.18 16.22
CA ARG A 106 -6.93 -7.63 15.95
C ARG A 106 -7.47 -7.92 14.54
N ARG A 107 -8.49 -7.19 14.10
CA ARG A 107 -9.05 -7.37 12.75
C ARG A 107 -8.00 -7.09 11.67
N VAL A 108 -7.25 -5.99 11.76
CA VAL A 108 -6.18 -5.69 10.78
C VAL A 108 -5.08 -6.75 10.79
N LYS A 109 -4.69 -7.24 11.98
CA LYS A 109 -3.69 -8.31 12.09
C LYS A 109 -4.14 -9.58 11.34
N HIS A 110 -5.39 -9.98 11.52
CA HIS A 110 -5.91 -11.23 10.97
C HIS A 110 -6.29 -11.12 9.47
N GLU A 111 -6.92 -10.02 9.07
CA GLU A 111 -7.49 -9.87 7.72
C GLU A 111 -6.51 -9.25 6.71
N PHE A 112 -5.50 -8.51 7.17
CA PHE A 112 -4.58 -7.80 6.29
C PHE A 112 -3.12 -8.21 6.52
N MET A 113 -2.57 -7.93 7.70
CA MET A 113 -1.12 -8.09 7.92
C MET A 113 -0.67 -9.54 7.90
N ARG A 114 -1.48 -10.48 8.43
CA ARG A 114 -1.16 -11.91 8.36
C ARG A 114 -0.88 -12.35 6.92
N PHE A 115 -1.80 -12.07 6.00
CA PHE A 115 -1.65 -12.47 4.60
C PHE A 115 -0.53 -11.72 3.90
N LEU A 116 -0.40 -10.42 4.16
CA LEU A 116 0.61 -9.59 3.52
C LEU A 116 2.04 -10.01 3.93
N VAL A 117 2.25 -10.30 5.23
CA VAL A 117 3.53 -10.78 5.75
C VAL A 117 3.80 -12.21 5.29
N SER A 118 2.82 -13.11 5.35
CA SER A 118 3.00 -14.47 4.82
C SER A 118 3.40 -14.47 3.35
N CYS A 119 2.78 -13.62 2.51
CA CYS A 119 3.17 -13.47 1.11
C CYS A 119 4.59 -12.87 0.95
N ALA A 120 5.03 -12.00 1.85
CA ALA A 120 6.39 -11.47 1.79
C ALA A 120 7.47 -12.49 2.20
N LEU A 121 7.12 -13.45 3.05
CA LEU A 121 8.02 -14.52 3.51
C LEU A 121 8.06 -15.71 2.54
N GLU A 122 7.10 -15.79 1.62
CA GLU A 122 7.04 -16.81 0.59
C GLU A 122 7.75 -16.33 -0.69
N GLU A 123 8.77 -17.08 -1.13
CA GLU A 123 9.76 -16.62 -2.11
C GLU A 123 9.13 -16.07 -3.39
N TYR A 124 8.10 -16.76 -3.89
CA TYR A 124 7.48 -16.46 -5.17
C TYR A 124 6.11 -15.79 -5.07
N CYS A 125 5.63 -15.42 -3.86
CA CYS A 125 4.33 -14.79 -3.76
C CYS A 125 4.36 -13.35 -4.28
N ILE A 126 5.22 -12.48 -3.72
CA ILE A 126 5.35 -11.07 -4.16
C ILE A 126 6.11 -10.93 -5.48
N SER A 127 7.09 -11.80 -5.74
CA SER A 127 7.93 -11.72 -6.93
C SER A 127 8.00 -13.07 -7.66
N PRO A 128 6.88 -13.55 -8.24
CA PRO A 128 6.89 -14.79 -9.00
C PRO A 128 7.91 -14.76 -10.15
N PRO A 129 8.48 -15.91 -10.54
CA PRO A 129 9.37 -16.02 -11.69
C PRO A 129 8.76 -15.44 -12.98
N GLY A 130 9.58 -14.77 -13.79
CA GLY A 130 9.14 -14.12 -15.03
C GLY A 130 8.35 -12.82 -14.86
N SER A 131 8.21 -12.31 -13.64
CA SER A 131 7.57 -11.02 -13.39
C SER A 131 8.39 -9.85 -13.93
N LYS A 132 7.71 -8.90 -14.57
CA LYS A 132 8.30 -7.64 -15.06
C LYS A 132 7.37 -6.46 -14.76
N PRO A 133 7.89 -5.24 -14.51
CA PRO A 133 7.05 -4.07 -14.20
C PRO A 133 6.33 -3.50 -15.43
N THR A 134 6.86 -3.74 -16.64
CA THR A 134 6.34 -3.19 -17.90
C THR A 134 5.30 -4.11 -18.50
N CYS A 135 4.10 -3.59 -18.78
CA CYS A 135 3.02 -4.35 -19.39
C CYS A 135 3.01 -4.24 -20.91
N ASP A 136 2.37 -5.23 -21.53
CA ASP A 136 2.08 -5.20 -22.95
C ASP A 136 1.04 -4.10 -23.26
N LEU A 137 1.04 -3.59 -24.50
CA LEU A 137 0.36 -2.35 -24.92
C LEU A 137 -1.17 -2.29 -24.72
N ASN A 138 -1.82 -3.39 -24.32
CA ASN A 138 -3.28 -3.49 -24.27
C ASN A 138 -3.84 -3.73 -22.86
N MET A 139 -3.51 -2.84 -21.91
CA MET A 139 -4.04 -2.88 -20.52
C MET A 139 -5.54 -2.52 -20.41
N GLY A 140 -6.19 -2.08 -21.50
CA GLY A 140 -7.61 -1.71 -21.48
C GLY A 140 -8.55 -2.92 -21.42
N ASN A 141 -8.07 -4.12 -21.78
CA ASN A 141 -8.86 -5.34 -21.67
C ASN A 141 -8.71 -5.95 -20.26
N ASN A 142 -9.65 -5.59 -19.38
CA ASN A 142 -9.67 -6.07 -18.00
C ASN A 142 -9.87 -7.58 -17.80
N LYS A 143 -10.06 -8.35 -18.88
CA LYS A 143 -10.24 -9.82 -18.86
C LYS A 143 -8.96 -10.59 -19.16
N LYS A 144 -7.85 -9.92 -19.47
CA LYS A 144 -6.59 -10.58 -19.86
C LYS A 144 -5.42 -10.03 -19.06
N TYR A 145 -4.59 -10.96 -18.55
CA TYR A 145 -3.30 -10.63 -17.95
C TYR A 145 -2.39 -9.95 -18.98
N ALA A 146 -1.86 -8.76 -18.67
CA ALA A 146 -1.02 -7.96 -19.56
C ALA A 146 0.49 -8.25 -19.44
N ARG A 147 0.84 -9.45 -18.92
CA ARG A 147 2.22 -9.94 -18.78
C ARG A 147 3.13 -9.03 -17.96
N CYS A 148 2.59 -8.32 -16.97
CA CYS A 148 3.35 -7.51 -16.03
C CYS A 148 2.85 -7.70 -14.61
N HIS A 149 3.66 -7.30 -13.64
CA HIS A 149 3.35 -7.46 -12.24
C HIS A 149 3.64 -6.20 -11.42
N ARG A 150 2.70 -5.84 -10.53
CA ARG A 150 2.88 -4.74 -9.56
C ARG A 150 3.43 -5.19 -8.20
N TYR A 151 3.98 -6.41 -8.13
CA TYR A 151 4.64 -6.95 -6.93
C TYR A 151 3.76 -6.83 -5.68
N ASP A 152 4.27 -6.22 -4.62
CA ASP A 152 3.57 -6.13 -3.34
C ASP A 152 2.33 -5.21 -3.40
N GLU A 153 2.27 -4.26 -4.35
CA GLU A 153 1.04 -3.52 -4.64
C GLU A 153 -0.06 -4.43 -5.19
N SER A 154 0.29 -5.48 -5.95
CA SER A 154 -0.66 -6.54 -6.33
C SER A 154 -1.14 -7.28 -5.09
N ALA A 155 -0.23 -7.75 -4.23
CA ALA A 155 -0.61 -8.46 -3.00
C ALA A 155 -1.54 -7.62 -2.11
N ILE A 156 -1.20 -6.34 -1.89
CA ILE A 156 -2.03 -5.39 -1.14
C ILE A 156 -3.42 -5.25 -1.78
N ASN A 157 -3.48 -5.03 -3.09
CA ASN A 157 -4.74 -4.92 -3.82
C ASN A 157 -5.58 -6.19 -3.68
N LEU A 158 -5.01 -7.39 -3.80
CA LEU A 158 -5.74 -8.65 -3.65
C LEU A 158 -6.36 -8.78 -2.25
N ILE A 159 -5.55 -8.56 -1.22
CA ILE A 159 -5.94 -8.74 0.18
C ILE A 159 -7.02 -7.72 0.57
N ILE A 160 -6.79 -6.43 0.32
CA ILE A 160 -7.71 -5.37 0.74
C ILE A 160 -9.04 -5.44 -0.03
N ASN A 161 -9.01 -5.81 -1.32
CA ASN A 161 -10.23 -6.01 -2.09
C ASN A 161 -11.05 -7.18 -1.52
N GLY A 162 -10.41 -8.33 -1.26
CA GLY A 162 -11.09 -9.49 -0.69
C GLY A 162 -11.73 -9.17 0.67
N TRP A 163 -10.98 -8.49 1.54
CA TRP A 163 -11.46 -8.12 2.88
C TRP A 163 -12.64 -7.14 2.86
N HIS A 164 -12.67 -6.20 1.92
CA HIS A 164 -13.71 -5.17 1.81
C HIS A 164 -14.77 -5.48 0.73
N ASP A 165 -14.92 -6.75 0.35
CA ASP A 165 -15.83 -7.21 -0.70
C ASP A 165 -15.79 -6.35 -1.99
N TYR A 166 -14.58 -5.98 -2.41
CA TYR A 166 -14.32 -5.24 -3.64
C TYR A 166 -14.98 -3.87 -3.68
N GLN A 167 -15.07 -3.19 -2.52
CA GLN A 167 -15.60 -1.83 -2.38
C GLN A 167 -14.51 -0.81 -2.05
N PRO A 168 -13.81 -0.24 -3.07
CA PRO A 168 -12.69 0.70 -2.87
C PRO A 168 -12.97 1.88 -1.96
N ARG A 169 -14.22 2.38 -1.93
CA ARG A 169 -14.62 3.51 -1.09
C ARG A 169 -14.42 3.26 0.41
N GLN A 170 -14.25 2.01 0.84
CA GLN A 170 -14.01 1.67 2.25
C GLN A 170 -12.54 1.83 2.67
N TYR A 171 -11.59 1.71 1.74
CA TYR A 171 -10.16 1.67 2.06
C TYR A 171 -9.31 2.61 1.21
N LEU A 172 -9.87 3.29 0.20
CA LEU A 172 -9.13 4.19 -0.67
C LEU A 172 -9.72 5.60 -0.60
N ILE A 173 -8.87 6.56 -0.26
CA ILE A 173 -9.14 8.00 -0.32
C ILE A 173 -8.26 8.58 -1.43
N ARG A 174 -8.82 9.51 -2.21
CA ARG A 174 -8.04 10.23 -3.22
C ARG A 174 -6.94 11.03 -2.52
N ASP A 175 -5.68 10.75 -2.84
CA ASP A 175 -4.58 11.49 -2.24
C ASP A 175 -4.53 12.92 -2.76
N THR A 176 -4.67 13.86 -1.83
CA THR A 176 -4.51 15.30 -2.04
C THR A 176 -3.56 15.93 -1.01
N ILE A 177 -2.90 15.11 -0.19
CA ILE A 177 -2.06 15.56 0.94
C ILE A 177 -0.58 15.23 0.75
N THR A 178 -0.24 14.32 -0.16
CA THR A 178 1.15 14.05 -0.55
C THR A 178 1.47 14.50 -1.97
N ARG A 179 2.74 14.86 -2.19
CA ARG A 179 3.30 15.13 -3.52
C ARG A 179 4.69 14.53 -3.63
N HIS A 180 5.16 14.35 -4.86
CA HIS A 180 6.53 13.92 -5.12
C HIS A 180 7.51 15.02 -4.70
N PHE A 181 8.66 14.61 -4.14
CA PHE A 181 9.80 15.48 -3.96
C PHE A 181 10.31 15.95 -5.32
N ASP A 182 10.23 17.26 -5.55
CA ASP A 182 10.67 17.91 -6.79
C ASP A 182 12.12 18.41 -6.71
N GLY A 183 12.86 18.02 -5.66
CA GLY A 183 14.24 18.43 -5.43
C GLY A 183 14.38 19.80 -4.76
N LYS A 184 13.29 20.54 -4.56
CA LYS A 184 13.35 21.89 -3.97
C LYS A 184 13.48 21.81 -2.46
N ASP A 185 14.38 22.61 -1.92
CA ASP A 185 14.48 22.81 -0.48
C ASP A 185 13.19 23.45 0.05
N MET A 186 12.49 22.72 0.92
CA MET A 186 11.25 23.16 1.54
C MET A 186 11.44 23.77 2.92
N THR A 187 12.68 23.89 3.40
CA THR A 187 12.97 24.36 4.76
C THR A 187 12.35 25.73 5.03
N ALA A 188 12.40 26.64 4.05
CA ALA A 188 11.77 27.96 4.14
C ALA A 188 10.23 27.93 4.17
N MET A 189 9.60 26.84 3.75
CA MET A 189 8.14 26.67 3.71
C MET A 189 7.59 25.87 4.90
N LEU A 190 8.46 25.26 5.71
CA LEU A 190 8.06 24.48 6.87
C LEU A 190 7.52 25.39 7.97
N LYS A 191 6.20 25.42 8.11
CA LYS A 191 5.55 25.95 9.32
C LYS A 191 5.64 24.90 10.42
N VAL A 192 6.68 24.98 11.24
CA VAL A 192 6.81 24.15 12.45
C VAL A 192 5.74 24.60 13.44
N CYS A 193 4.98 23.65 14.00
CA CYS A 193 4.04 23.96 15.08
C CYS A 193 4.86 24.44 16.29
N ASN A 194 4.73 25.72 16.65
CA ASN A 194 5.43 26.28 17.80
C ASN A 194 4.78 25.74 19.08
N THR A 195 5.44 24.80 19.77
CA THR A 195 4.93 24.15 20.97
C THR A 195 4.96 25.04 22.23
N THR A 196 5.33 26.32 22.08
CA THR A 196 5.42 27.30 23.16
C THR A 196 4.16 28.16 23.34
N ALA A 197 3.15 28.01 22.48
CA ALA A 197 1.86 28.67 22.72
C ALA A 197 1.06 27.86 23.78
N PRO A 198 0.64 28.48 24.91
CA PRO A 198 -0.17 27.80 25.90
C PRO A 198 -1.47 27.28 25.27
N ARG A 199 -1.89 26.08 25.71
CA ARG A 199 -3.17 25.49 25.29
C ARG A 199 -4.28 26.44 25.72
N LYS A 200 -5.20 26.75 24.80
CA LYS A 200 -6.40 27.57 25.09
C LYS A 200 -7.37 26.92 26.09
N ASP A 201 -7.03 25.74 26.60
CA ASP A 201 -7.82 24.97 27.56
C ASP A 201 -7.29 25.13 29.02
N GLU A 202 -6.36 26.07 29.26
CA GLU A 202 -5.79 26.39 30.59
C GLU A 202 -6.11 27.82 31.07
N VAL A 203 -7.23 28.42 30.62
CA VAL A 203 -7.76 29.67 31.20
C VAL A 203 -9.24 29.50 31.55
#